data_AF-A0A090V1M3-F1
#
_entry.id   AF-A0A090V1M3-F1
#
_cell.length_a   1.000
_cell.length_b   1.000
_cell.length_c   1.000
_cell.angle_alpha   90.00
_cell.angle_beta   90.00
_cell.angle_gamma   90.00
#
_symmetry.space_group_name_H-M   'P 1'
#
loop_
_entity.id
_entity.type
_entity.pdbx_description
1 polymer ?
#
loop_
_entity_poly.entity_id
_entity_poly.type
_entity_poly.pdbx_seq_one_letter_code
_entity_poly.pdbx_strand_id
1 'polypeptide(L)'
;MRRRYHHPLERGFSERIHTPAGVRSLIEKSHLMELLRELEKDGHNVAGASAELTALLNYASATHMTLAEIQTHIDYCTLQLKKNIG
;
A
#
# COMPACT_ATOMS: atom_id res chain seq x y z
N MET A 1 -33.45 6.56 -6.03
CA MET A 1 -32.42 7.62 -5.88
C MET A 1 -31.11 7.10 -6.45
N ARG A 2 -30.45 7.83 -7.34
CA ARG A 2 -29.10 7.49 -7.81
C ARG A 2 -28.14 7.75 -6.66
N ARG A 3 -27.65 6.69 -6.00
CA ARG A 3 -26.66 6.81 -4.91
C ARG A 3 -25.37 7.36 -5.51
N ARG A 4 -24.77 8.32 -4.82
CA ARG A 4 -23.63 9.09 -5.32
C ARG A 4 -22.43 8.76 -4.43
N TYR A 5 -21.64 7.77 -4.84
CA TYR A 5 -20.35 7.51 -4.22
C TYR A 5 -19.51 8.79 -4.29
N HIS A 6 -18.95 9.23 -3.16
CA HIS A 6 -18.27 10.51 -3.07
C HIS A 6 -16.98 10.39 -2.27
N HIS A 7 -15.88 10.22 -3.01
CA HIS A 7 -14.54 10.04 -2.45
C HIS A 7 -13.55 11.02 -3.11
N PRO A 8 -13.70 12.34 -2.89
CA PRO A 8 -12.82 13.34 -3.49
C PRO A 8 -11.40 13.23 -2.92
N LEU A 9 -10.39 13.44 -3.77
CA LEU A 9 -9.01 13.53 -3.31
C LEU A 9 -8.77 14.89 -2.65
N GLU A 10 -8.09 14.88 -1.51
CA GLU A 10 -7.61 16.10 -0.88
C GLU A 10 -6.56 16.80 -1.76
N ARG A 11 -6.41 18.12 -1.63
CA ARG A 11 -5.30 18.83 -2.28
C ARG A 11 -3.96 18.31 -1.77
N GLY A 12 -3.01 18.10 -2.68
CA GLY A 12 -1.69 17.55 -2.36
C GLY A 12 -1.68 16.03 -2.07
N PHE A 13 -2.82 15.33 -2.24
CA PHE A 13 -2.90 13.89 -1.98
C PHE A 13 -1.88 13.09 -2.82
N SER A 14 -1.74 13.41 -4.10
CA SER A 14 -0.80 12.71 -5.00
C SER A 14 0.66 12.92 -4.58
N GLU A 15 1.02 14.12 -4.11
CA GLU A 15 2.37 14.43 -3.64
C GLU A 15 2.69 13.66 -2.36
N ARG A 16 1.71 13.53 -1.45
CA ARG A 16 1.83 12.78 -0.20
C ARG A 16 1.94 11.27 -0.42
N ILE A 17 1.23 10.74 -1.42
CA ILE A 17 1.11 9.30 -1.63
C ILE A 17 2.32 8.66 -2.30
N HIS A 18 3.10 9.43 -3.07
CA HIS A 18 4.31 8.95 -3.75
C HIS A 18 5.52 8.80 -2.82
N THR A 19 5.28 8.33 -1.59
CA THR A 19 6.31 7.98 -0.60
C THR A 19 6.02 6.59 -0.03
N PRO A 20 7.02 5.83 0.45
CA PRO A 20 6.78 4.52 1.06
C PRO A 20 5.77 4.58 2.23
N ALA A 21 5.82 5.65 3.03
CA ALA A 21 4.86 5.88 4.11
C ALA A 21 3.45 6.18 3.58
N GLY A 22 3.35 7.00 2.52
CA GLY A 22 2.10 7.26 1.81
C GLY A 22 1.47 5.99 1.27
N VAL A 23 2.23 5.15 0.57
CA VAL A 23 1.75 3.84 0.07
C VAL A 23 1.31 2.92 1.21
N ARG A 24 2.05 2.88 2.34
CA ARG A 24 1.62 2.13 3.54
C ARG A 24 0.28 2.59 4.08
N SER A 25 0.01 3.89 4.08
CA SER A 25 -1.28 4.40 4.57
C SER A 25 -2.48 3.89 3.73
N LEU A 26 -2.29 3.62 2.43
CA LEU A 26 -3.34 3.05 1.57
C LEU A 26 -3.69 1.60 1.91
N ILE A 27 -2.74 0.85 2.47
CA ILE A 27 -2.94 -0.53 2.90
C ILE A 27 -3.90 -0.57 4.10
N GLU A 28 -3.78 0.38 5.01
CA GLU A 28 -4.64 0.48 6.18
C GLU A 28 -6.03 1.00 5.81
N LYS A 29 -6.08 2.06 4.99
CA LYS A 29 -7.33 2.69 4.59
C LYS A 29 -7.16 3.46 3.27
N SER A 30 -8.03 3.19 2.31
CA SER A 30 -8.10 3.97 1.08
C SER A 30 -9.54 4.22 0.63
N HIS A 31 -9.74 5.33 -0.07
CA HIS A 31 -11.01 5.65 -0.74
C HIS A 31 -11.49 4.53 -1.68
N LEU A 32 -10.56 3.79 -2.29
CA LEU A 32 -10.89 2.66 -3.15
C LEU A 32 -11.47 1.48 -2.36
N MET A 33 -10.91 1.17 -1.19
CA MET A 33 -11.47 0.16 -0.28
C MET A 33 -12.86 0.56 0.24
N GLU A 34 -13.04 1.84 0.59
CA GLU A 34 -14.33 2.36 1.04
C GLU A 34 -15.39 2.29 -0.07
N LEU A 35 -15.03 2.69 -1.29
CA LEU A 35 -15.90 2.59 -2.46
C LEU A 35 -16.34 1.14 -2.73
N LEU A 36 -15.43 0.17 -2.71
CA LEU A 36 -15.78 -1.24 -2.93
C LEU A 36 -16.71 -1.78 -1.83
N ARG A 37 -16.50 -1.38 -0.57
CA ARG A 37 -17.40 -1.74 0.54
C ARG A 37 -18.78 -1.10 0.39
N GLU A 38 -18.86 0.14 -0.07
CA GLU A 38 -20.15 0.81 -0.34
C GLU A 38 -20.90 0.12 -1.49
N LEU A 39 -20.20 -0.22 -2.57
CA LEU A 39 -20.75 -0.97 -3.70
C LEU A 39 -21.27 -2.35 -3.26
N GLU A 40 -20.50 -3.08 -2.44
CA GLU A 40 -20.91 -4.38 -1.89
C GLU A 40 -22.18 -4.27 -1.03
N LYS A 41 -22.22 -3.29 -0.12
CA LYS A 41 -23.40 -3.01 0.72
C LYS A 41 -24.64 -2.66 -0.10
N ASP A 42 -24.44 -2.03 -1.25
CA ASP A 42 -25.50 -1.70 -2.20
C ASP A 42 -25.96 -2.89 -3.05
N GLY A 43 -25.34 -4.06 -2.90
CA GLY A 43 -25.69 -5.30 -3.62
C GLY A 43 -24.96 -5.49 -4.95
N HIS A 44 -23.93 -4.68 -5.23
CA HIS A 44 -23.09 -4.87 -6.41
C HIS A 44 -22.06 -5.98 -6.19
N ASN A 45 -21.86 -6.82 -7.20
CA ASN A 45 -20.78 -7.82 -7.18
C ASN A 45 -19.43 -7.12 -7.38
N VAL A 46 -18.66 -7.00 -6.30
CA VAL A 46 -17.31 -6.43 -6.30
C VAL A 46 -16.22 -7.48 -6.06
N ALA A 47 -16.55 -8.78 -6.06
CA ALA A 47 -15.63 -9.84 -5.66
C ALA A 47 -14.29 -9.81 -6.42
N GLY A 48 -14.35 -9.60 -7.75
CA GLY A 48 -13.15 -9.47 -8.59
C GLY A 48 -12.30 -8.24 -8.24
N ALA A 49 -12.92 -7.07 -8.19
CA ALA A 49 -12.21 -5.82 -7.87
C ALA A 49 -11.62 -5.83 -6.45
N SER A 50 -12.33 -6.41 -5.48
CA SER A 50 -11.84 -6.59 -4.11
C SER A 50 -10.66 -7.57 -4.04
N ALA A 51 -10.70 -8.65 -4.83
CA ALA A 51 -9.59 -9.60 -4.92
C ALA A 51 -8.35 -8.95 -5.55
N GLU A 52 -8.52 -8.19 -6.64
CA GLU A 52 -7.43 -7.43 -7.28
C GLU A 52 -6.82 -6.39 -6.33
N LEU A 53 -7.67 -5.64 -5.62
CA LEU A 53 -7.19 -4.68 -4.62
C LEU A 53 -6.40 -5.37 -3.52
N THR A 54 -6.90 -6.49 -3.00
CA THR A 54 -6.20 -7.30 -1.99
C THR A 54 -4.83 -7.76 -2.49
N ALA A 55 -4.75 -8.22 -3.75
CA ALA A 55 -3.48 -8.62 -4.36
C ALA A 55 -2.48 -7.45 -4.42
N LEU A 56 -2.93 -6.24 -4.78
CA LEU A 56 -2.08 -5.05 -4.82
C LEU A 56 -1.58 -4.65 -3.42
N LEU A 57 -2.45 -4.67 -2.40
CA LEU A 57 -2.07 -4.34 -1.03
C LEU A 57 -1.07 -5.36 -0.46
N ASN A 58 -1.27 -6.64 -0.77
CA ASN A 58 -0.35 -7.71 -0.37
C ASN A 58 1.01 -7.55 -1.05
N TYR A 59 1.03 -7.25 -2.36
CA TYR A 59 2.26 -7.00 -3.10
C TYR A 59 3.07 -5.82 -2.53
N ALA A 60 2.39 -4.70 -2.25
CA ALA A 60 3.03 -3.52 -1.68
C ALA A 60 3.60 -3.81 -0.27
N SER A 61 2.85 -4.54 0.56
CA SER A 61 3.28 -4.94 1.90
C SER A 61 4.51 -5.86 1.85
N ALA A 62 4.46 -6.90 1.01
CA ALA A 62 5.56 -7.84 0.83
C ALA A 62 6.83 -7.14 0.34
N THR A 63 6.69 -6.26 -0.66
CA THR A 63 7.81 -5.49 -1.21
C THR A 63 8.49 -4.64 -0.13
N HIS A 64 7.72 -3.98 0.73
CA HIS A 64 8.27 -3.19 1.83
C HIS A 64 9.03 -4.05 2.85
N MET A 65 8.53 -5.25 3.19
CA MET A 65 9.22 -6.16 4.09
C MET A 65 10.53 -6.66 3.47
N THR A 66 10.50 -7.13 2.22
CA THR A 66 11.69 -7.62 1.51
C THR A 66 12.77 -6.55 1.39
N LEU A 67 12.41 -5.30 1.10
CA LEU A 67 13.38 -4.21 1.03
C LEU A 67 14.04 -3.92 2.39
N ALA A 68 13.28 -4.00 3.50
CA ALA A 68 13.84 -3.82 4.84
C ALA A 68 14.83 -4.95 5.22
N GLU A 69 14.53 -6.18 4.83
CA GLU A 69 15.43 -7.32 5.00
C GLU A 69 16.70 -7.15 4.18
N ILE A 70 16.58 -6.79 2.89
CA ILE A 70 17.73 -6.51 2.03
C ILE A 70 18.62 -5.42 2.64
N GLN A 71 18.03 -4.33 3.13
CA GLN A 71 18.79 -3.26 3.79
C GLN A 71 19.57 -3.80 5.00
N THR A 72 18.92 -4.59 5.85
CA THR A 72 19.56 -5.21 7.03
C THR A 72 20.74 -6.12 6.64
N HIS A 73 20.59 -6.90 5.58
CA HIS A 73 21.68 -7.73 5.06
C HIS A 73 22.85 -6.91 4.52
N ILE A 74 22.57 -5.80 3.82
CA ILE A 74 23.60 -4.88 3.32
C ILE A 74 24.34 -4.21 4.48
N ASP A 75 23.63 -3.79 5.53
CA ASP A 75 24.21 -3.19 6.72
C ASP A 75 25.15 -4.17 7.44
N TYR A 76 24.73 -5.44 7.54
CA TYR A 76 25.56 -6.51 8.08
C TYR A 76 26.84 -6.71 7.24
N CYS A 77 26.71 -6.85 5.91
CA CYS A 77 27.87 -6.98 5.02
C CYS A 77 28.85 -5.81 5.17
N THR A 78 28.32 -4.59 5.25
CA THR A 78 29.12 -3.38 5.47
C THR A 78 29.87 -3.41 6.80
N LEU A 79 29.22 -3.87 7.87
CA LEU A 79 29.84 -4.03 9.18
C LEU A 79 30.99 -5.06 9.14
N GLN A 80 30.78 -6.19 8.47
CA GLN A 80 31.83 -7.22 8.34
C GLN A 80 33.02 -6.75 7.52
N LEU A 81 32.77 -6.03 6.41
CA LEU A 81 33.85 -5.45 5.60
C LEU A 81 34.68 -4.44 6.39
N LYS A 82 34.04 -3.57 7.19
CA LYS A 82 34.74 -2.63 8.07
C LYS A 82 35.60 -3.32 9.13
N LYS A 83 35.17 -4.48 9.64
CA LYS A 83 35.95 -5.26 10.63
C LYS A 83 37.15 -5.98 10.03
N ASN A 84 37.06 -6.39 8.76
CA ASN A 84 38.05 -7.25 8.13
C ASN A 84 39.08 -6.49 7.26
N ILE A 85 38.76 -5.26 6.84
CA ILE A 85 39.59 -4.46 5.93
C ILE A 85 39.97 -3.10 6.57
N GLY A 86 39.29 -2.69 7.64
CA GLY A 86 39.56 -1.46 8.39
C GLY A 86 40.55 -1.65 9.52
#